data_AF-A0A2A4FIV8-F1
#
_entry.id   AF-A0A2A4FIV8-F1
#
_cell.length_a   1.000
_cell.length_b   1.000
_cell.length_c   1.000
_cell.angle_alpha   90.00
_cell.angle_beta   90.00
_cell.angle_gamma   90.00
#
_symmetry.space_group_name_H-M   'P 1'
#
loop_
_entity.id
_entity.type
_entity.pdbx_description
1 polymer ?
#
loop_
_entity_poly.entity_id
_entity_poly.type
_entity_poly.pdbx_seq_one_letter_code
_entity_poly.pdbx_strand_id
1 'polypeptide(L)'
;MHSRFDRFRTTPLGAQLEALIAQPDRYLEFAALSRVGVAAIGAIQDEIAQKFPEISTETTARQFCGAMVADVMRRHGHDVVQARGRLGGALFSYGAVFSPYPQQLPFADIVSELARMPDTFAAFVTHIPTALRTQRPDGTGFSLVEHACHLRDLDAIFAARIDAVRTADLPVIASVDGTVLAEQRDYLHQDLGEALDAFRTTRRHLCATLATLSPAELTRCGLRDGIRRMSLDELVHELLDHDRTHSVELGELLAELNPRLA
;
A
#
# COMPACT_ATOMS: atom_id res chain seq x y z
N MET A 1 1.73 -3.52 -3.88
CA MET A 1 2.13 -3.19 -5.28
C MET A 1 2.41 -1.71 -5.33
N HIS A 2 3.67 -1.34 -5.13
CA HIS A 2 4.15 0.02 -5.25
C HIS A 2 5.22 -0.02 -6.30
N SER A 3 4.91 0.54 -7.45
CA SER A 3 5.62 0.26 -8.68
C SER A 3 7.08 0.67 -8.73
N ARG A 4 7.45 1.77 -8.04
CA ARG A 4 8.86 2.14 -7.85
C ARG A 4 9.61 1.13 -6.97
N PHE A 5 8.92 0.54 -5.98
CA PHE A 5 9.51 -0.42 -5.05
C PHE A 5 9.55 -1.83 -5.62
N ASP A 6 8.55 -2.24 -6.40
CA ASP A 6 8.53 -3.54 -7.08
C ASP A 6 9.69 -3.61 -8.09
N ARG A 7 9.94 -2.54 -8.87
CA ARG A 7 11.14 -2.43 -9.72
C ARG A 7 12.43 -2.42 -8.90
N PHE A 8 12.51 -1.58 -7.85
CA PHE A 8 13.70 -1.49 -7.01
C PHE A 8 14.04 -2.82 -6.33
N ARG A 9 13.04 -3.61 -5.92
CA ARG A 9 13.17 -4.93 -5.31
C ARG A 9 13.96 -5.91 -6.19
N THR A 10 13.83 -5.78 -7.51
CA THR A 10 14.56 -6.64 -8.46
C THR A 10 16.04 -6.28 -8.64
N THR A 11 16.47 -5.14 -8.11
CA THR A 11 17.90 -4.74 -8.12
C THR A 11 18.70 -5.53 -7.06
N PRO A 12 20.02 -5.70 -7.23
CA PRO A 12 20.85 -6.34 -6.21
C PRO A 12 20.78 -5.68 -4.83
N LEU A 13 20.68 -4.34 -4.79
CA LEU A 13 20.55 -3.59 -3.54
C LEU A 13 19.17 -3.80 -2.91
N GLY A 14 18.10 -3.70 -3.69
CA GLY A 14 16.73 -3.94 -3.21
C GLY A 14 16.55 -5.34 -2.63
N ALA A 15 17.08 -6.37 -3.29
CA ALA A 15 17.03 -7.75 -2.81
C ALA A 15 17.80 -7.92 -1.48
N GLN A 16 18.97 -7.29 -1.33
CA GLN A 16 19.74 -7.35 -0.08
C GLN A 16 19.02 -6.63 1.07
N LEU A 17 18.39 -5.49 0.79
CA LEU A 17 17.63 -4.74 1.79
C LEU A 17 16.37 -5.50 2.23
N GLU A 18 15.63 -6.07 1.28
CA GLU A 18 14.47 -6.92 1.59
C GLU A 18 14.89 -8.12 2.45
N ALA A 19 15.97 -8.81 2.08
CA ALA A 19 16.49 -9.95 2.85
C ALA A 19 16.95 -9.57 4.27
N LEU A 20 17.39 -8.33 4.51
CA LEU A 20 17.72 -7.84 5.84
C LEU A 20 16.46 -7.50 6.65
N ILE A 21 15.53 -6.77 6.04
CA ILE A 21 14.36 -6.19 6.72
C ILE A 21 13.27 -7.24 6.99
N ALA A 22 13.10 -8.21 6.09
CA ALA A 22 12.05 -9.22 6.18
C ALA A 22 12.43 -10.45 7.04
N GLN A 23 13.55 -10.42 7.76
CA GLN A 23 13.92 -11.51 8.66
C GLN A 23 12.87 -11.68 9.76
N PRO A 24 12.49 -12.92 10.14
CA PRO A 24 11.43 -13.17 11.11
C PRO A 24 11.61 -12.44 12.45
N ASP A 25 12.85 -12.31 12.91
CA ASP A 25 13.16 -11.71 14.21
C ASP A 25 13.00 -10.18 14.24
N ARG A 26 12.97 -9.53 13.05
CA ARG A 26 12.84 -8.06 12.93
C ARG A 26 11.52 -7.52 13.43
N TYR A 27 10.46 -8.32 13.31
CA TYR A 27 9.13 -7.93 13.77
C TYR A 27 9.15 -7.52 15.24
N LEU A 28 9.91 -8.21 16.10
CA LEU A 28 9.94 -7.93 17.53
C LEU A 28 10.53 -6.54 17.83
N GLU A 29 11.54 -6.13 17.07
CA GLU A 29 12.17 -4.80 17.18
C GLU A 29 11.20 -3.71 16.72
N PHE A 30 10.54 -3.91 15.57
CA PHE A 30 9.56 -2.97 15.02
C PHE A 30 8.35 -2.80 15.95
N ALA A 31 7.83 -3.91 16.49
CA ALA A 31 6.73 -3.90 17.44
C ALA A 31 7.12 -3.23 18.76
N ALA A 32 8.37 -3.37 19.21
CA ALA A 32 8.86 -2.70 20.42
C ALA A 32 8.85 -1.18 20.28
N LEU A 33 9.33 -0.63 19.15
CA LEU A 33 9.25 0.81 18.89
C LEU A 33 7.81 1.30 18.76
N SER A 34 6.95 0.52 18.11
CA SER A 34 5.54 0.87 17.93
C SER A 34 4.79 0.96 19.27
N ARG A 35 5.09 0.08 20.24
CA ARG A 35 4.53 0.15 21.60
C ARG A 35 4.84 1.45 22.34
N VAL A 36 5.93 2.12 21.99
CA VAL A 36 6.34 3.39 22.60
C VAL A 36 6.13 4.60 21.68
N GLY A 37 5.34 4.43 20.60
CA GLY A 37 4.97 5.53 19.69
C GLY A 37 6.13 6.02 18.81
N VAL A 38 7.16 5.20 18.60
CA VAL A 38 8.31 5.53 17.76
C VAL A 38 8.18 4.84 16.39
N ALA A 39 8.64 5.52 15.33
CA ALA A 39 8.60 4.96 13.99
C ALA A 39 9.43 3.67 13.88
N ALA A 40 8.81 2.61 13.35
CA ALA A 40 9.38 1.26 13.35
C ALA A 40 10.71 1.15 12.58
N ILE A 41 10.88 1.95 11.53
CA ILE A 41 12.12 1.99 10.72
C ILE A 41 13.34 2.43 11.54
N GLY A 42 13.13 3.09 12.68
CA GLY A 42 14.21 3.47 13.59
C GLY A 42 15.02 2.28 14.10
N ALA A 43 14.43 1.08 14.18
CA ALA A 43 15.09 -0.13 14.69
C ALA A 43 16.27 -0.58 13.80
N ILE A 44 16.19 -0.33 12.50
CA ILE A 44 17.21 -0.78 11.53
C ILE A 44 18.13 0.34 11.05
N GLN A 45 17.94 1.57 11.53
CA GLN A 45 18.62 2.72 10.96
C GLN A 45 20.15 2.60 10.98
N ASP A 46 20.71 2.28 12.15
CA ASP A 46 22.17 2.27 12.33
C ASP A 46 22.80 1.10 11.57
N GLU A 47 22.12 -0.05 11.54
CA GLU A 47 22.56 -1.21 10.77
C GLU A 47 22.53 -0.95 9.26
N ILE A 48 21.47 -0.31 8.76
CA ILE A 48 21.38 0.07 7.34
C ILE A 48 22.47 1.09 6.99
N ALA A 49 22.66 2.12 7.83
CA ALA A 49 23.69 3.13 7.61
C ALA A 49 25.11 2.53 7.58
N GLN A 50 25.37 1.50 8.40
CA GLN A 50 26.65 0.81 8.45
C GLN A 50 26.87 -0.13 7.24
N LYS A 51 25.86 -0.93 6.88
CA LYS A 51 25.98 -1.97 5.85
C LYS A 51 25.80 -1.46 4.43
N PHE A 52 25.03 -0.38 4.26
CA PHE A 52 24.64 0.18 2.96
C PHE A 52 24.79 1.72 2.97
N PRO A 53 26.02 2.25 3.14
CA PRO A 53 26.26 3.69 3.22
C PRO A 53 25.77 4.47 1.98
N GLU A 54 25.70 3.84 0.82
CA GLU A 54 25.17 4.39 -0.43
C GLU A 54 23.70 4.83 -0.33
N ILE A 55 22.94 4.31 0.63
CA ILE A 55 21.51 4.66 0.82
C ILE A 55 21.34 6.11 1.30
N SER A 56 22.37 6.70 1.92
CA SER A 56 22.31 8.08 2.41
C SER A 56 22.02 9.12 1.32
N THR A 57 22.42 8.84 0.07
CA THR A 57 22.19 9.71 -1.09
C THR A 57 21.03 9.25 -1.98
N GLU A 58 20.50 8.05 -1.76
CA GLU A 58 19.50 7.42 -2.62
C GLU A 58 18.09 7.48 -2.00
N THR A 59 17.30 8.48 -2.42
CA THR A 59 15.94 8.69 -1.89
C THR A 59 15.03 7.47 -2.09
N THR A 60 15.07 6.83 -3.26
CA THR A 60 14.27 5.63 -3.55
C THR A 60 14.63 4.48 -2.61
N ALA A 61 15.93 4.27 -2.33
CA ALA A 61 16.38 3.20 -1.43
C ALA A 61 15.92 3.45 0.01
N ARG A 62 15.96 4.70 0.49
CA ARG A 62 15.44 5.04 1.82
C ARG A 62 13.93 4.80 1.93
N GLN A 63 13.18 5.24 0.93
CA GLN A 63 11.73 5.03 0.89
C GLN A 63 11.38 3.54 0.80
N PHE A 64 12.16 2.76 0.05
CA PHE A 64 12.02 1.31 -0.02
C PHE A 64 12.18 0.65 1.34
N CYS A 65 13.16 1.05 2.15
CA CYS A 65 13.33 0.53 3.51
C CYS A 65 12.07 0.77 4.37
N GLY A 66 11.51 1.98 4.32
CA GLY A 66 10.27 2.30 5.03
C GLY A 66 9.08 1.48 4.55
N ALA A 67 8.97 1.25 3.24
CA ALA A 67 7.92 0.41 2.67
C ALA A 67 8.06 -1.06 3.11
N MET A 68 9.28 -1.59 3.22
CA MET A 68 9.50 -2.97 3.65
C MET A 68 9.22 -3.17 5.13
N VAL A 69 9.57 -2.20 5.98
CA VAL A 69 9.15 -2.20 7.38
C VAL A 69 7.63 -2.15 7.50
N ALA A 70 6.96 -1.31 6.69
CA ALA A 70 5.51 -1.24 6.68
C ALA A 70 4.84 -2.54 6.23
N ASP A 71 5.41 -3.23 5.23
CA ASP A 71 4.96 -4.54 4.79
C ASP A 71 5.07 -5.59 5.92
N VAL A 72 6.21 -5.64 6.62
CA VAL A 72 6.38 -6.53 7.78
C VAL A 72 5.33 -6.23 8.85
N MET A 73 5.14 -4.95 9.20
CA MET A 73 4.19 -4.57 10.26
C MET A 73 2.74 -4.93 9.90
N ARG A 74 2.31 -4.67 8.67
CA ARG A 74 0.96 -5.02 8.20
C ARG A 74 0.70 -6.51 8.14
N ARG A 75 1.69 -7.32 7.72
CA ARG A 75 1.59 -8.79 7.78
C ARG A 75 1.39 -9.32 9.20
N HIS A 76 1.79 -8.55 10.20
CA HIS A 76 1.55 -8.85 11.60
C HIS A 76 0.31 -8.12 12.18
N GLY A 77 -0.54 -7.54 11.33
CA GLY A 77 -1.81 -6.93 11.71
C GLY A 77 -1.69 -5.52 12.29
N HIS A 78 -0.60 -4.80 12.06
CA HIS A 78 -0.45 -3.44 12.57
C HIS A 78 -0.93 -2.37 11.57
N ASP A 79 -1.66 -1.40 12.10
CA ASP A 79 -2.13 -0.24 11.35
C ASP A 79 -1.17 0.96 11.50
N VAL A 80 -1.04 1.78 10.46
CA VAL A 80 -0.29 3.04 10.55
C VAL A 80 -1.13 4.05 11.34
N VAL A 81 -0.62 4.49 12.49
CA VAL A 81 -1.29 5.51 13.33
C VAL A 81 -0.79 6.92 13.04
N GLN A 82 0.46 7.03 12.57
CA GLN A 82 1.06 8.29 12.14
C GLN A 82 2.01 8.02 10.99
N ALA A 83 1.71 8.56 9.81
CA ALA A 83 2.51 8.35 8.60
C ALA A 83 3.94 8.94 8.73
N ARG A 84 4.09 10.04 9.47
CA ARG A 84 5.37 10.77 9.64
C ARG A 84 5.72 10.97 11.12
N GLY A 85 6.18 9.90 11.77
CA GLY A 85 6.86 9.96 13.06
C GLY A 85 8.28 10.48 12.91
N ARG A 86 8.64 11.51 13.68
CA ARG A 86 9.99 12.08 13.63
C ARG A 86 11.00 11.13 14.25
N LEU A 87 12.12 10.94 13.56
CA LEU A 87 13.27 10.20 14.04
C LEU A 87 14.44 11.17 14.29
N GLY A 88 15.28 10.84 15.27
CA GLY A 88 16.48 11.62 15.60
C GLY A 88 17.72 11.26 14.78
N GLY A 89 17.56 10.45 13.74
CA GLY A 89 18.66 9.78 13.08
C GLY A 89 19.14 10.44 11.79
N ALA A 90 20.39 10.10 11.40
CA ALA A 90 21.05 10.69 10.24
C ALA A 90 20.54 10.14 8.90
N LEU A 91 20.09 8.88 8.88
CA LEU A 91 19.66 8.22 7.63
C LEU A 91 18.16 8.44 7.35
N PHE A 92 17.31 8.32 8.37
CA PHE A 92 15.88 8.53 8.26
C PHE A 92 15.43 9.67 9.18
N SER A 93 14.91 10.75 8.60
CA SER A 93 14.33 11.85 9.38
C SER A 93 12.91 11.57 9.85
N TYR A 94 12.17 10.74 9.10
CA TYR A 94 10.79 10.36 9.37
C TYR A 94 10.55 8.88 9.03
N GLY A 95 9.56 8.28 9.67
CA GLY A 95 9.02 6.97 9.31
C GLY A 95 7.61 6.76 9.85
N ALA A 96 6.94 5.70 9.40
CA ALA A 96 5.61 5.34 9.89
C ALA A 96 5.67 4.84 11.34
N VAL A 97 4.79 5.37 12.18
CA VAL A 97 4.47 4.84 13.51
C VAL A 97 3.25 3.94 13.36
N PHE A 98 3.34 2.74 13.94
CA PHE A 98 2.29 1.74 13.88
C PHE A 98 1.55 1.61 15.21
N SER A 99 0.38 0.97 15.18
CA SER A 99 -0.38 0.64 16.38
C SER A 99 0.50 -0.13 17.39
N PRO A 100 0.34 0.09 18.70
CA PRO A 100 1.16 -0.58 19.71
C PRO A 100 0.95 -2.10 19.73
N TYR A 101 -0.21 -2.57 19.27
CA TYR A 101 -0.58 -3.98 19.16
C TYR A 101 -1.23 -4.25 17.80
N PRO A 102 -1.16 -5.51 17.30
CA PRO A 102 -1.94 -5.93 16.15
C PRO A 102 -3.43 -5.64 16.35
N GLN A 103 -4.06 -5.08 15.34
CA GLN A 103 -5.49 -4.87 15.28
C GLN A 103 -6.10 -5.99 14.43
N GLN A 104 -7.10 -6.67 14.98
CA GLN A 104 -7.98 -7.53 14.20
C GLN A 104 -9.28 -6.78 13.99
N LEU A 105 -9.44 -6.19 12.81
CA LEU A 105 -10.72 -5.65 12.41
C LEU A 105 -11.65 -6.82 12.09
N PRO A 106 -12.89 -6.84 12.64
CA PRO A 106 -13.93 -7.72 12.14
C PRO A 106 -14.06 -7.57 10.62
N PHE A 107 -14.26 -8.68 9.91
CA PHE A 107 -14.34 -8.66 8.44
C PHE A 107 -15.39 -7.67 7.90
N ALA A 108 -16.52 -7.51 8.59
CA ALA A 108 -17.54 -6.52 8.24
C ALA A 108 -17.04 -5.07 8.30
N ASP A 109 -16.13 -4.75 9.23
CA ASP A 109 -15.53 -3.43 9.35
C ASP A 109 -14.53 -3.17 8.22
N ILE A 110 -13.79 -4.20 7.80
CA ILE A 110 -12.92 -4.14 6.61
C ILE A 110 -13.74 -3.82 5.36
N VAL A 111 -14.84 -4.52 5.15
CA VAL A 111 -15.74 -4.26 4.01
C VAL A 111 -16.31 -2.84 4.07
N SER A 112 -16.61 -2.35 5.28
CA SER A 112 -17.09 -0.98 5.48
C SER A 112 -16.03 0.06 5.14
N GLU A 113 -14.78 -0.14 5.57
CA GLU A 113 -13.67 0.76 5.23
C GLU A 113 -13.37 0.76 3.71
N LEU A 114 -13.36 -0.42 3.07
CA LEU A 114 -13.26 -0.53 1.63
C LEU A 114 -14.40 0.25 0.92
N ALA A 115 -15.62 0.20 1.44
CA ALA A 115 -16.74 0.93 0.84
C ALA A 115 -16.56 2.46 0.90
N ARG A 116 -15.78 2.98 1.85
CA ARG A 116 -15.53 4.43 2.01
C ARG A 116 -14.47 4.98 1.06
N MET A 117 -13.54 4.15 0.59
CA MET A 117 -12.39 4.62 -0.18
C MET A 117 -12.74 5.48 -1.42
N PRO A 118 -13.77 5.16 -2.24
CA PRO A 118 -14.14 6.03 -3.37
C PRO A 118 -14.60 7.43 -2.95
N ASP A 119 -15.24 7.57 -1.79
CA ASP A 119 -15.63 8.87 -1.24
C ASP A 119 -14.43 9.62 -0.66
N THR A 120 -13.53 8.92 0.04
CA THR A 120 -12.24 9.46 0.48
C THR A 120 -11.46 10.01 -0.72
N PHE A 121 -11.36 9.25 -1.81
CA PHE A 121 -10.70 9.69 -3.04
C PHE A 121 -11.38 10.93 -3.63
N ALA A 122 -12.72 10.93 -3.72
CA ALA A 122 -13.46 12.07 -4.26
C ALA A 122 -13.27 13.36 -3.44
N ALA A 123 -13.06 13.25 -2.13
CA ALA A 123 -12.68 14.40 -1.31
C ALA A 123 -11.33 14.99 -1.73
N PHE A 124 -10.32 14.19 -2.11
CA PHE A 124 -9.07 14.74 -2.67
C PHE A 124 -9.30 15.46 -4.00
N VAL A 125 -10.20 14.95 -4.85
CA VAL A 125 -10.55 15.58 -6.14
C VAL A 125 -11.12 16.99 -5.97
N THR A 126 -11.82 17.28 -4.88
CA THR A 126 -12.34 18.63 -4.60
C THR A 126 -11.26 19.61 -4.13
N HIS A 127 -10.16 19.11 -3.55
CA HIS A 127 -9.07 19.93 -3.04
C HIS A 127 -7.96 20.19 -4.08
N ILE A 128 -7.89 19.39 -5.15
CA ILE A 128 -6.88 19.51 -6.20
C ILE A 128 -7.48 20.19 -7.45
N PRO A 129 -7.04 21.42 -7.80
CA PRO A 129 -7.50 22.14 -8.99
C PRO A 129 -7.32 21.35 -10.28
N THR A 130 -8.24 21.50 -11.23
CA THR A 130 -8.23 20.75 -12.51
C THR A 130 -6.89 20.82 -13.24
N ALA A 131 -6.25 21.98 -13.26
CA ALA A 131 -4.96 22.20 -13.93
C ALA A 131 -3.79 21.40 -13.33
N LEU A 132 -3.93 20.88 -12.10
CA LEU A 132 -2.89 20.15 -11.39
C LEU A 132 -3.12 18.63 -11.38
N ARG A 133 -4.25 18.13 -11.88
CA ARG A 133 -4.66 16.72 -11.69
C ARG A 133 -3.75 15.71 -12.41
N THR A 134 -3.08 16.14 -13.48
CA THR A 134 -2.09 15.36 -14.23
C THR A 134 -0.65 15.67 -13.83
N GLN A 135 -0.42 16.57 -12.86
CA GLN A 135 0.92 16.84 -12.37
C GLN A 135 1.36 15.75 -11.41
N ARG A 136 2.63 15.36 -11.53
CA ARG A 136 3.30 14.40 -10.65
C ARG A 136 4.58 15.04 -10.12
N PRO A 137 4.52 15.80 -9.00
CA PRO A 137 5.70 16.39 -8.37
C PRO A 137 6.74 15.34 -7.99
N ASP A 138 8.01 15.74 -7.93
CA ASP A 138 9.10 14.84 -7.54
C ASP A 138 8.85 14.26 -6.14
N GLY A 139 9.11 12.96 -5.99
CA GLY A 139 8.90 12.22 -4.73
C GLY A 139 7.51 11.58 -4.59
N THR A 140 6.52 12.00 -5.38
CA THR A 140 5.19 11.37 -5.44
C THR A 140 5.16 10.14 -6.34
N GLY A 141 4.21 9.23 -6.10
CA GLY A 141 4.06 7.99 -6.87
C GLY A 141 3.32 8.21 -8.19
N PHE A 142 2.09 8.72 -8.11
CA PHE A 142 1.18 8.95 -9.22
C PHE A 142 0.61 10.37 -9.18
N SER A 143 0.19 10.88 -10.34
CA SER A 143 -0.72 12.04 -10.37
C SER A 143 -2.12 11.64 -9.91
N LEU A 144 -3.01 12.61 -9.67
CA LEU A 144 -4.36 12.32 -9.21
C LEU A 144 -5.14 11.44 -10.19
N VAL A 145 -5.02 11.72 -11.50
CA VAL A 145 -5.66 10.91 -12.56
C VAL A 145 -5.19 9.46 -12.52
N GLU A 146 -3.90 9.27 -12.31
CA GLU A 146 -3.30 7.94 -12.30
C GLU A 146 -3.67 7.16 -11.04
N HIS A 147 -3.80 7.81 -9.88
CA HIS A 147 -4.36 7.16 -8.69
C HIS A 147 -5.79 6.68 -8.92
N ALA A 148 -6.66 7.47 -9.56
CA ALA A 148 -8.03 7.05 -9.86
C ALA A 148 -8.06 5.82 -10.78
N CYS A 149 -7.29 5.86 -11.88
CA CYS A 149 -7.20 4.76 -12.82
C CYS A 149 -6.63 3.49 -12.18
N HIS A 150 -5.62 3.65 -11.33
CA HIS A 150 -5.00 2.56 -10.61
C HIS A 150 -5.97 1.89 -9.63
N LEU A 151 -6.65 2.66 -8.78
CA LEU A 151 -7.64 2.12 -7.85
C LEU A 151 -8.78 1.41 -8.58
N ARG A 152 -9.30 1.99 -9.67
CA ARG A 152 -10.30 1.37 -10.54
C ARG A 152 -9.86 0.00 -11.05
N ASP A 153 -8.66 -0.08 -11.61
CA ASP A 153 -8.17 -1.30 -12.24
C ASP A 153 -7.81 -2.36 -11.19
N LEU A 154 -7.26 -1.95 -10.04
CA LEU A 154 -6.96 -2.85 -8.93
C LEU A 154 -8.23 -3.47 -8.35
N ASP A 155 -9.32 -2.72 -8.25
CA ASP A 155 -10.62 -3.28 -7.83
C ASP A 155 -11.10 -4.40 -8.76
N ALA A 156 -10.97 -4.20 -10.08
CA ALA A 156 -11.35 -5.23 -11.05
C ALA A 156 -10.45 -6.47 -10.92
N ILE A 157 -9.14 -6.27 -10.72
CA ILE A 157 -8.17 -7.35 -10.51
C ILE A 157 -8.47 -8.11 -9.21
N PHE A 158 -8.75 -7.41 -8.11
CA PHE A 158 -9.08 -8.03 -6.83
C PHE A 158 -10.41 -8.77 -6.88
N ALA A 159 -11.43 -8.21 -7.55
CA ALA A 159 -12.69 -8.91 -7.76
C ALA A 159 -12.48 -10.26 -8.47
N ALA A 160 -11.66 -10.28 -9.54
CA ALA A 160 -11.32 -11.52 -10.25
C ALA A 160 -10.54 -12.51 -9.37
N ARG A 161 -9.57 -12.03 -8.58
CA ARG A 161 -8.81 -12.88 -7.64
C ARG A 161 -9.70 -13.49 -6.57
N ILE A 162 -10.60 -12.69 -5.99
CA ILE A 162 -11.56 -13.13 -4.97
C ILE A 162 -12.48 -14.19 -5.56
N ASP A 163 -13.04 -13.95 -6.75
CA ASP A 163 -13.90 -14.94 -7.41
C ASP A 163 -13.16 -16.25 -7.70
N ALA A 164 -11.90 -16.17 -8.17
CA ALA A 164 -11.08 -17.35 -8.39
C ALA A 164 -10.85 -18.14 -7.09
N VAL A 165 -10.46 -17.49 -5.99
CA VAL A 165 -10.23 -18.16 -4.69
C VAL A 165 -11.51 -18.79 -4.14
N ARG A 166 -12.67 -18.17 -4.40
CA ARG A 166 -13.98 -18.69 -3.98
C ARG A 166 -14.40 -19.93 -4.77
N THR A 167 -14.07 -20.00 -6.05
CA THR A 167 -14.66 -20.99 -6.97
C THR A 167 -13.69 -22.10 -7.36
N ALA A 168 -12.39 -21.82 -7.47
CA ALA A 168 -11.36 -22.78 -7.85
C ALA A 168 -10.63 -23.36 -6.62
N ASP A 169 -10.03 -24.53 -6.77
CA ASP A 169 -9.14 -25.11 -5.76
C ASP A 169 -7.74 -24.53 -5.91
N LEU A 170 -7.30 -23.84 -4.86
CA LEU A 170 -5.94 -23.31 -4.71
C LEU A 170 -5.38 -22.57 -5.95
N PRO A 171 -6.12 -21.59 -6.53
CA PRO A 171 -5.69 -20.91 -7.75
C PRO A 171 -4.44 -20.06 -7.52
N VAL A 172 -3.66 -19.84 -8.58
CA VAL A 172 -2.53 -18.89 -8.55
C VAL A 172 -3.06 -17.45 -8.55
N ILE A 173 -2.61 -16.67 -7.58
CA ILE A 173 -2.87 -15.23 -7.47
C ILE A 173 -1.61 -14.52 -7.95
N ALA A 174 -1.61 -14.05 -9.20
CA ALA A 174 -0.46 -13.35 -9.77
C ALA A 174 -0.36 -11.91 -9.22
N SER A 175 0.86 -11.49 -8.85
CA SER A 175 1.19 -10.09 -8.59
C SER A 175 1.08 -9.24 -9.86
N VAL A 176 0.80 -7.94 -9.69
CA VAL A 176 0.67 -6.97 -10.78
C VAL A 176 1.59 -5.79 -10.51
N ASP A 177 2.35 -5.35 -11.51
CA ASP A 177 3.11 -4.10 -11.40
C ASP A 177 2.21 -2.93 -11.80
N GLY A 178 1.91 -2.06 -10.84
CA GLY A 178 1.04 -0.90 -11.03
C GLY A 178 1.58 0.14 -12.01
N THR A 179 2.91 0.35 -12.12
CA THR A 179 3.46 1.30 -13.10
C THR A 179 3.42 0.72 -14.48
N VAL A 180 3.78 -0.55 -14.64
CA VAL A 180 3.69 -1.19 -15.94
C VAL A 180 2.25 -1.14 -16.44
N LEU A 181 1.28 -1.39 -15.56
CA LEU A 181 -0.14 -1.27 -15.91
C LEU A 181 -0.52 0.18 -16.27
N ALA A 182 -0.07 1.16 -15.50
CA ALA A 182 -0.34 2.57 -15.77
C ALA A 182 0.24 3.05 -17.10
N GLU A 183 1.46 2.63 -17.43
CA GLU A 183 2.13 2.91 -18.71
C GLU A 183 1.41 2.22 -19.87
N GLN A 184 1.09 0.92 -19.74
CA GLN A 184 0.40 0.14 -20.76
C GLN A 184 -0.99 0.67 -21.10
N ARG A 185 -1.67 1.25 -20.11
CA ARG A 185 -3.04 1.77 -20.25
C ARG A 185 -3.10 3.29 -20.37
N ASP A 186 -1.95 3.96 -20.46
CA ASP A 186 -1.83 5.41 -20.60
C ASP A 186 -2.68 6.20 -19.59
N TYR A 187 -2.57 5.85 -18.31
CA TYR A 187 -3.42 6.42 -17.25
C TYR A 187 -3.42 7.95 -17.22
N LEU A 188 -2.28 8.57 -17.49
CA LEU A 188 -2.11 10.03 -17.41
C LEU A 188 -3.07 10.79 -18.33
N HIS A 189 -3.48 10.18 -19.44
CA HIS A 189 -4.36 10.80 -20.44
C HIS A 189 -5.82 10.32 -20.37
N GLN A 190 -6.19 9.51 -19.38
CA GLN A 190 -7.58 9.10 -19.18
C GLN A 190 -8.42 10.18 -18.48
N ASP A 191 -9.74 10.07 -18.62
CA ASP A 191 -10.67 10.95 -17.90
C ASP A 191 -10.79 10.57 -16.42
N LEU A 192 -10.57 11.55 -15.53
CA LEU A 192 -10.63 11.36 -14.08
C LEU A 192 -12.04 10.99 -13.60
N GLY A 193 -13.07 11.62 -14.16
CA GLY A 193 -14.46 11.41 -13.77
C GLY A 193 -14.91 9.99 -14.11
N GLU A 194 -14.66 9.56 -15.34
CA GLU A 194 -14.95 8.20 -15.78
C GLU A 194 -14.19 7.15 -14.96
N ALA A 195 -12.91 7.40 -14.66
CA ALA A 195 -12.13 6.50 -13.82
C ALA A 195 -12.71 6.38 -12.39
N LEU A 196 -13.10 7.51 -11.78
CA LEU A 196 -13.70 7.53 -10.45
C LEU A 196 -15.09 6.88 -10.42
N ASP A 197 -15.93 7.11 -11.42
CA ASP A 197 -17.26 6.50 -11.51
C ASP A 197 -17.17 4.99 -11.71
N ALA A 198 -16.22 4.53 -12.54
CA ALA A 198 -15.92 3.12 -12.69
C ALA A 198 -15.39 2.52 -11.37
N PHE A 199 -14.47 3.21 -10.67
CA PHE A 199 -13.99 2.78 -9.36
C PHE A 199 -15.14 2.64 -8.35
N ARG A 200 -15.99 3.66 -8.22
CA ARG A 200 -17.19 3.63 -7.35
C ARG A 200 -18.10 2.45 -7.67
N THR A 201 -18.29 2.17 -8.95
CA THR A 201 -19.16 1.09 -9.42
C THR A 201 -18.55 -0.27 -9.07
N THR A 202 -17.29 -0.52 -9.43
CA THR A 202 -16.62 -1.79 -9.15
C THR A 202 -16.50 -2.03 -7.65
N ARG A 203 -16.13 -1.01 -6.86
CA ARG A 203 -16.02 -1.12 -5.40
C ARG A 203 -17.34 -1.52 -4.75
N ARG A 204 -18.46 -0.95 -5.19
CA ARG A 204 -19.79 -1.28 -4.67
C ARG A 204 -20.15 -2.75 -4.90
N HIS A 205 -19.89 -3.26 -6.11
CA HIS A 205 -20.12 -4.67 -6.43
C HIS A 205 -19.20 -5.60 -5.65
N LEU A 206 -17.93 -5.20 -5.50
CA LEU A 206 -16.96 -5.93 -4.70
C LEU A 206 -17.40 -6.02 -3.25
N CYS A 207 -17.70 -4.90 -2.59
CA CYS A 207 -18.18 -4.88 -1.21
C CYS A 207 -19.49 -5.66 -1.02
N ALA A 208 -20.43 -5.59 -1.98
CA ALA A 208 -21.64 -6.40 -1.94
C ALA A 208 -21.34 -7.90 -1.98
N THR A 209 -20.37 -8.32 -2.80
CA THR A 209 -19.92 -9.72 -2.85
C THR A 209 -19.28 -10.12 -1.52
N LEU A 210 -18.36 -9.30 -0.99
CA LEU A 210 -17.66 -9.57 0.26
C LEU A 210 -18.63 -9.70 1.44
N ALA A 211 -19.66 -8.87 1.52
CA ALA A 211 -20.67 -8.90 2.58
C ALA A 211 -21.46 -10.22 2.66
N THR A 212 -21.44 -11.05 1.60
CA THR A 212 -22.16 -12.34 1.56
C THR A 212 -21.28 -13.54 1.92
N LEU A 213 -19.97 -13.35 2.12
CA LEU A 213 -19.05 -14.45 2.35
C LEU A 213 -19.24 -15.06 3.73
N SER A 214 -19.30 -16.39 3.74
CA SER A 214 -19.34 -17.18 4.98
C SER A 214 -17.94 -17.31 5.60
N PRO A 215 -17.84 -17.58 6.92
CA PRO A 215 -16.56 -17.86 7.57
C PRO A 215 -15.76 -19.01 6.92
N ALA A 216 -16.44 -19.99 6.32
CA ALA A 216 -15.79 -21.07 5.59
C ALA A 216 -15.22 -20.63 4.23
N GLU A 217 -15.86 -19.69 3.54
CA GLU A 217 -15.31 -19.11 2.31
C GLU A 217 -14.09 -18.23 2.60
N LEU A 218 -14.10 -17.50 3.71
CA LEU A 218 -12.99 -16.64 4.13
C LEU A 218 -11.68 -17.41 4.35
N THR A 219 -11.76 -18.69 4.74
CA THR A 219 -10.59 -19.56 4.96
C THR A 219 -10.11 -20.27 3.69
N ARG A 220 -10.82 -20.13 2.56
CA ARG A 220 -10.32 -20.65 1.27
C ARG A 220 -9.05 -19.92 0.88
N CYS A 221 -8.14 -20.63 0.22
CA CYS A 221 -6.82 -20.09 -0.13
C CYS A 221 -6.55 -20.16 -1.63
N GLY A 222 -5.75 -19.21 -2.11
CA GLY A 222 -4.97 -19.31 -3.34
C GLY A 222 -3.46 -19.34 -3.04
N LEU A 223 -2.65 -19.38 -4.10
CA LEU A 223 -1.18 -19.30 -4.03
C LEU A 223 -0.70 -17.97 -4.61
N ARG A 224 -0.25 -17.06 -3.75
CA ARG A 224 0.37 -15.80 -4.17
C ARG A 224 1.71 -16.10 -4.85
N ASP A 225 1.80 -15.68 -6.11
CA ASP A 225 2.94 -15.92 -7.02
C ASP A 225 3.38 -17.40 -7.08
N GLY A 226 2.44 -18.33 -6.84
CA GLY A 226 2.71 -19.77 -6.83
C GLY A 226 3.46 -20.29 -5.60
N ILE A 227 3.75 -19.42 -4.61
CA ILE A 227 4.65 -19.75 -3.49
C ILE A 227 3.91 -19.74 -2.16
N ARG A 228 3.28 -18.62 -1.81
CA ARG A 228 2.68 -18.41 -0.49
C ARG A 228 1.19 -18.71 -0.52
N ARG A 229 0.70 -19.60 0.36
CA ARG A 229 -0.74 -19.74 0.59
C ARG A 229 -1.29 -18.44 1.18
N MET A 230 -2.35 -17.95 0.58
CA MET A 230 -3.01 -16.71 1.00
C MET A 230 -4.51 -16.97 1.09
N SER A 231 -5.10 -16.74 2.27
CA SER A 231 -6.54 -16.89 2.46
C SER A 231 -7.31 -15.74 1.79
N LEU A 232 -8.60 -15.93 1.58
CA LEU A 232 -9.47 -14.87 1.07
C LEU A 232 -9.54 -13.71 2.08
N ASP A 233 -9.60 -14.02 3.37
CA ASP A 233 -9.51 -13.01 4.44
C ASP A 233 -8.24 -12.15 4.31
N GLU A 234 -7.06 -12.78 4.19
CA GLU A 234 -5.79 -12.07 3.98
C GLU A 234 -5.78 -11.26 2.68
N LEU A 235 -6.39 -11.78 1.62
CA LEU A 235 -6.47 -11.10 0.33
C LEU A 235 -7.30 -9.81 0.42
N VAL A 236 -8.40 -9.84 1.17
CA VAL A 236 -9.23 -8.65 1.39
C VAL A 236 -8.52 -7.63 2.30
N HIS A 237 -7.77 -8.09 3.31
CA HIS A 237 -6.90 -7.23 4.09
C HIS A 237 -5.81 -6.56 3.22
N GLU A 238 -5.20 -7.28 2.28
CA GLU A 238 -4.23 -6.70 1.33
C GLU A 238 -4.85 -5.54 0.53
N LEU A 239 -6.11 -5.66 0.13
CA LEU A 239 -6.82 -4.58 -0.56
C LEU A 239 -7.05 -3.37 0.35
N LEU A 240 -7.42 -3.58 1.62
CA LEU A 240 -7.60 -2.47 2.57
C LEU A 240 -6.27 -1.73 2.82
N ASP A 241 -5.18 -2.48 3.00
CA ASP A 241 -3.85 -1.89 3.19
C ASP A 241 -3.37 -1.12 1.95
N HIS A 242 -3.76 -1.59 0.76
CA HIS A 242 -3.53 -0.92 -0.50
C HIS A 242 -4.26 0.43 -0.57
N ASP A 243 -5.56 0.47 -0.25
CA ASP A 243 -6.35 1.72 -0.16
C ASP A 243 -5.77 2.72 0.85
N ARG A 244 -5.41 2.23 2.04
CA ARG A 244 -4.80 3.05 3.10
C ARG A 244 -3.50 3.66 2.64
N THR A 245 -2.69 2.90 1.89
CA THR A 245 -1.44 3.46 1.37
C THR A 245 -1.72 4.54 0.32
N HIS A 246 -2.66 4.34 -0.60
CA HIS A 246 -3.04 5.38 -1.54
C HIS A 246 -3.65 6.62 -0.87
N SER A 247 -4.35 6.47 0.26
CA SER A 247 -4.83 7.62 1.04
C SER A 247 -3.66 8.45 1.59
N VAL A 248 -2.58 7.81 2.03
CA VAL A 248 -1.35 8.50 2.44
C VAL A 248 -0.69 9.19 1.25
N GLU A 249 -0.50 8.49 0.13
CA GLU A 249 0.11 9.05 -1.07
C GLU A 249 -0.68 10.24 -1.65
N LEU A 250 -2.02 10.20 -1.60
CA LEU A 250 -2.88 11.31 -1.99
C LEU A 250 -2.72 12.52 -1.07
N GLY A 251 -2.53 12.28 0.24
CA GLY A 251 -2.18 13.33 1.20
C GLY A 251 -0.84 13.99 0.90
N GLU A 252 0.18 13.18 0.57
CA GLU A 252 1.50 13.66 0.16
C GLU A 252 1.41 14.45 -1.16
N LEU A 253 0.71 13.93 -2.16
CA LEU A 253 0.47 14.61 -3.43
C LEU A 253 -0.21 15.97 -3.22
N LEU A 254 -1.25 16.04 -2.39
CA LEU A 254 -1.94 17.29 -2.08
C LEU A 254 -1.00 18.32 -1.42
N ALA A 255 -0.14 17.87 -0.49
CA ALA A 255 0.82 18.75 0.17
C ALA A 255 1.87 19.30 -0.81
N GLU A 256 2.40 18.47 -1.71
CA GLU A 256 3.38 18.89 -2.73
C GLU A 256 2.77 19.82 -3.79
N LEU A 257 1.51 19.59 -4.18
CA LEU A 257 0.79 20.46 -5.11
C LEU A 257 0.37 21.80 -4.48
N ASN A 258 0.29 21.87 -3.14
CA ASN A 258 -0.08 23.07 -2.41
C ASN A 258 0.90 23.36 -1.25
N PRO A 259 2.12 23.86 -1.55
CA PRO A 259 3.18 24.06 -0.56
C PRO A 259 2.85 25.14 0.50
N ARG A 260 1.68 25.78 0.45
CA ARG A 260 1.20 26.71 1.49
C ARG A 260 0.52 25.99 2.67
N LEU A 261 0.32 24.67 2.60
CA LEU A 261 -0.28 23.83 3.64
C LEU A 261 0.74 22.93 4.37
N ALA A 262 2.02 22.98 3.99
CA ALA A 262 3.10 22.18 4.56
C ALA A 262 3.82 22.88 5.73
#